data_AF-A0A929VCW7-F1
#
_entry.id   AF-A0A929VCW7-F1
#
_cell.length_a   1.000
_cell.length_b   1.000
_cell.length_c   1.000
_cell.angle_alpha   90.00
_cell.angle_beta   90.00
_cell.angle_gamma   90.00
#
_symmetry.space_group_name_H-M   'P 1'
#
loop_
_entity.id
_entity.type
_entity.pdbx_description
1 polymer ?
#
loop_
_entity_poly.entity_id
_entity_poly.type
_entity_poly.pdbx_seq_one_letter_code
_entity_poly.pdbx_strand_id
1 'polypeptide(L)' 'MKQIKIGTCIPGNKAEIFLENMKDKGFETFSINFHMELEGTDLEKLAEKANRILENSDAKVSTIGYYCI' A
#
# COMPACT_ATOMS: atom_id res chain seq x y z
N MET A 1 -13.17 -8.64 22.16
CA MET A 1 -12.03 -9.03 21.30
C MET A 1 -11.91 -7.99 20.19
N LYS A 2 -10.73 -7.44 19.91
CA LYS A 2 -10.56 -6.52 18.75
C LYS A 2 -10.38 -7.37 17.49
N GLN A 3 -11.12 -7.06 16.44
CA GLN A 3 -10.98 -7.73 15.15
C GLN A 3 -9.60 -7.43 14.55
N ILE A 4 -8.90 -8.47 14.09
CA ILE A 4 -7.65 -8.33 13.34
C ILE A 4 -8.01 -8.00 11.89
N LYS A 5 -7.44 -6.91 11.37
CA LYS A 5 -7.65 -6.50 9.97
C LYS A 5 -6.90 -7.44 9.03
N ILE A 6 -7.55 -7.87 7.96
CA ILE A 6 -6.90 -8.67 6.92
C ILE A 6 -6.18 -7.75 5.94
N GLY A 7 -4.90 -8.02 5.67
CA GLY A 7 -4.07 -7.16 4.84
C GLY A 7 -3.21 -7.92 3.83
N THR A 8 -2.59 -7.16 2.93
CA THR A 8 -1.65 -7.69 1.94
C THR A 8 -0.43 -6.79 1.75
N CYS A 9 0.67 -7.37 1.28
CA CYS A 9 1.91 -6.69 0.96
C CYS A 9 2.02 -6.46 -0.55
N ILE A 10 2.39 -5.25 -0.95
CA ILE A 10 2.53 -4.86 -2.35
C ILE A 10 3.88 -4.16 -2.60
N PRO A 11 4.46 -4.28 -3.80
CA PRO A 11 5.72 -3.63 -4.15
C PRO A 11 5.57 -2.11 -4.28
N GLY A 12 6.51 -1.36 -3.69
CA GLY A 12 6.48 0.11 -3.65
C GLY A 12 6.52 0.80 -5.00
N ASN A 13 7.42 0.36 -5.89
CA ASN A 13 7.55 0.89 -7.25
C ASN A 13 6.32 0.63 -8.15
N LYS A 14 5.39 -0.23 -7.74
CA LYS A 14 4.15 -0.57 -8.47
C LYS A 14 2.90 -0.40 -7.61
N ALA A 15 3.00 0.34 -6.50
CA ALA A 15 1.92 0.45 -5.53
C ALA A 15 0.60 0.94 -6.15
N GLU A 16 0.65 1.95 -7.04
CA GLU A 16 -0.54 2.47 -7.74
C GLU A 16 -1.27 1.37 -8.53
N ILE A 17 -0.55 0.60 -9.36
CA ILE A 17 -1.12 -0.51 -10.14
C ILE A 17 -1.76 -1.55 -9.22
N PHE A 18 -1.08 -1.93 -8.13
CA PHE A 18 -1.60 -2.94 -7.22
C PHE A 18 -2.83 -2.43 -6.45
N LEU A 19 -2.81 -1.19 -5.96
CA LEU A 19 -3.95 -0.61 -5.25
C LEU A 19 -5.20 -0.53 -6.13
N GLU A 20 -5.06 -0.08 -7.38
CA GLU A 20 -6.20 -0.01 -8.32
C GLU A 20 -6.84 -1.37 -8.57
N ASN A 21 -6.02 -2.42 -8.68
CA ASN A 21 -6.51 -3.77 -8.99
C ASN A 21 -6.99 -4.55 -7.75
N MET A 22 -6.55 -4.17 -6.56
CA MET A 22 -6.77 -4.95 -5.33
C MET A 22 -7.71 -4.30 -4.31
N LYS A 23 -8.02 -3.00 -4.42
CA LYS A 23 -8.86 -2.27 -3.44
C LYS A 23 -10.23 -2.90 -3.19
N ASP A 24 -10.79 -3.62 -4.16
CA ASP A 24 -12.12 -4.25 -4.10
C ASP A 24 -12.05 -5.78 -3.91
N LYS A 25 -10.88 -6.32 -3.52
CA LYS A 25 -10.66 -7.77 -3.33
C LYS A 25 -10.82 -8.26 -1.88
N GLY A 26 -11.31 -7.40 -0.98
CA GLY A 26 -11.59 -7.75 0.42
C GLY A 26 -10.42 -7.55 1.39
N PHE A 27 -9.34 -6.88 0.98
CA PHE A 27 -8.27 -6.47 1.89
C PHE A 27 -8.65 -5.18 2.61
N GLU A 28 -8.46 -5.14 3.93
CA GLU A 28 -8.70 -3.96 4.75
C GLU A 28 -7.44 -3.10 4.94
N THR A 29 -6.26 -3.68 4.64
CA THR A 29 -4.99 -2.97 4.77
C THR A 29 -3.98 -3.35 3.69
N PHE A 30 -3.15 -2.39 3.31
CA PHE A 30 -2.02 -2.57 2.41
C PHE A 30 -0.71 -2.22 3.14
N SER A 31 0.33 -3.01 2.89
CA SER A 31 1.72 -2.74 3.28
C SER A 31 2.50 -2.45 2.00
N ILE A 32 3.07 -1.26 1.88
CA ILE A 32 3.84 -0.87 0.70
C ILE A 32 5.32 -1.09 0.98
N ASN A 33 5.97 -2.00 0.25
CA ASN A 33 7.31 -2.45 0.60
C ASN A 33 8.32 -2.21 -0.53
N PHE A 34 9.45 -1.63 -0.18
CA PHE A 34 10.60 -1.35 -1.04
C PHE A 34 11.77 -2.25 -0.67
N HIS A 35 12.38 -2.88 -1.67
CA HIS A 35 13.54 -3.75 -1.50
C HIS A 35 14.80 -2.98 -1.88
N MET A 36 15.73 -2.80 -0.93
CA MET A 36 17.06 -2.17 -1.09
C MET A 36 17.08 -0.71 -1.55
N GLU A 37 16.09 -0.23 -2.30
CA GLU A 37 16.02 1.11 -2.85
C GLU A 37 14.57 1.56 -3.06
N LEU A 38 14.36 2.87 -3.12
CA LEU A 38 13.06 3.45 -3.45
C LEU A 38 12.81 3.52 -4.96
N GLU A 39 13.80 3.18 -5.79
CA GLU A 39 13.72 3.21 -7.26
C GLU A 39 13.25 4.59 -7.81
N GLY A 40 13.69 5.68 -7.17
CA GLY A 40 13.28 7.04 -7.53
C GLY A 40 11.84 7.40 -7.14
N THR A 41 11.18 6.59 -6.31
CA THR A 41 9.81 6.85 -5.84
C THR A 41 9.78 8.08 -4.93
N ASP A 42 8.96 9.04 -5.31
CA ASP A 42 8.56 10.17 -4.47
C ASP A 42 7.47 9.71 -3.49
N LEU A 43 7.84 9.59 -2.21
CA LEU A 43 6.96 9.05 -1.17
C LEU A 43 5.77 9.97 -0.87
N GLU A 44 5.91 11.28 -1.03
CA GLU A 44 4.82 12.23 -0.81
C GLU A 44 3.76 12.07 -1.91
N LYS A 45 4.21 12.05 -3.18
CA LYS A 45 3.31 11.78 -4.32
C LYS A 45 2.67 10.39 -4.23
N LEU A 46 3.42 9.39 -3.76
CA LEU A 46 2.88 8.06 -3.55
C LEU A 46 1.77 8.06 -2.50
N ALA A 47 1.96 8.76 -1.37
CA ALA A 47 0.95 8.86 -0.34
C ALA A 47 -0.33 9.54 -0.84
N GLU A 48 -0.20 10.66 -1.57
CA GLU A 48 -1.34 11.36 -2.20
C GLU A 48 -2.12 10.42 -3.14
N LYS A 49 -1.41 9.73 -4.04
CA LYS A 49 -2.02 8.79 -4.99
C LYS A 49 -2.70 7.61 -4.29
N ALA A 50 -2.03 6.99 -3.32
CA ALA A 50 -2.58 5.86 -2.58
C ALA A 50 -3.86 6.24 -1.84
N ASN A 51 -3.87 7.40 -1.15
CA ASN A 51 -5.06 7.90 -0.48
C ASN A 51 -6.20 8.18 -1.46
N ARG A 52 -5.91 8.78 -2.62
CA ARG A 52 -6.91 9.03 -3.67
C ARG A 52 -7.52 7.74 -4.22
N ILE A 53 -6.71 6.70 -4.47
CA ILE A 53 -7.21 5.41 -4.99
C ILE A 53 -8.14 4.73 -3.99
N LEU A 54 -7.83 4.88 -2.69
CA LEU A 54 -8.55 4.25 -1.59
C LEU A 54 -9.66 5.12 -0.97
N GLU A 55 -9.89 6.34 -1.45
CA GLU A 55 -10.82 7.32 -0.84
C GLU A 55 -12.24 6.77 -0.60
N ASN A 56 -12.71 5.88 -1.49
CA ASN A 56 -14.04 5.25 -1.42
C ASN A 56 -13.98 3.78 -0.97
N SER A 57 -12.89 3.35 -0.35
CA SER A 57 -12.68 2.00 0.18
C SER A 57 -12.51 2.05 1.69
N ASP A 58 -12.92 0.99 2.39
CA ASP A 58 -12.59 0.78 3.81
C ASP A 58 -11.11 0.37 4.02
N ALA A 59 -10.39 0.11 2.93
CA ALA A 59 -9.00 -0.26 2.94
C ALA A 59 -8.08 0.95 3.13
N LYS A 60 -6.93 0.71 3.78
CA LYS A 60 -5.92 1.76 4.02
C LYS A 60 -4.50 1.25 3.87
N VAL A 61 -3.58 2.12 3.51
CA VAL A 61 -2.16 1.83 3.71
C VAL A 61 -1.87 1.85 5.22
N SER A 62 -1.38 0.74 5.74
CA SER A 62 -1.12 0.56 7.17
C SER A 62 0.34 0.71 7.53
N THR A 63 1.24 0.45 6.58
CA THR A 63 2.69 0.44 6.78
C THR A 63 3.41 0.76 5.46
N ILE A 64 4.59 1.37 5.60
CA ILE A 64 5.59 1.47 4.55
C ILE A 64 6.82 0.72 5.06
N GLY A 65 7.27 -0.27 4.30
CA GLY A 65 8.45 -1.07 4.60
C GLY A 65 9.59 -0.71 3.66
N TYR A 66 10.79 -0.54 4.22
CA TYR A 66 12.03 -0.50 3.46
C TYR A 66 12.95 -1.55 4.06
N TYR A 67 13.33 -2.55 3.27
CA TYR A 67 14.10 -3.69 3.77
C TYR A 67 15.38 -3.87 2.96
N CYS A 68 16.46 -4.15 3.69
CA CYS A 68 17.74 -4.54 3.14
C CYS A 68 18.04 -5.96 3.64
N ILE A 69 18.45 -6.87 2.75
CA ILE A 69 19.04 -8.16 3.12
C ILE A 69 20.55 -8.05 3.04
#